data_AF-A0A0G1NBR0-F1
#
_entry.id   AF-A0A0G1NBR0-F1
#
_cell.length_a   1.000
_cell.length_b   1.000
_cell.length_c   1.000
_cell.angle_alpha   90.00
_cell.angle_beta   90.00
_cell.angle_gamma   90.00
#
_symmetry.space_group_name_H-M   'P 1'
#
loop_
_entity.id
_entity.type
_entity.pdbx_description
1 polymer ?
#
loop_
_entity_poly.entity_id
_entity_poly.type
_entity_poly.pdbx_seq_one_letter_code
_entity_poly.pdbx_strand_id
1 'polypeptide(L)'
;MVSATAAIIKGLRPDLANKEIYGLIKDNADAIDGENPGYQGRLGGGRLNVAKAVNAAKNFKGNAARLAVAPAGAHAPTVQLLDGSGVVRLEFLAYAENFRGGVNLAKADVNGDGSEEIITAAGPGGGPHIRVFDANGRIISQFFAYETSFSGGVNLAASDLDADGQAEIITAPQSGHFAEVKIFDYQGQLKKAGLAFSGRFAGGVNLAVSDINADGQMEIVTARAEGDSQVKVFNQDFKEILSFYAFPGQASDGVKLTAVNLYGDNRTELVAVAAGNYEPQVRIFSPAGNLENQWLAYDQSSAYGLNLTAGNFDADNEPEIFVSQAAGGSNDVKIFDFHGVLKKQFSGLDTGFSGGLNVMF
;
A
#
# COMPACT_ATOMS: atom_id res chain seq x y z
N MET A 1 32.46 18.31 -9.11
CA MET A 1 31.58 18.25 -7.93
C MET A 1 30.66 17.04 -7.97
N VAL A 2 29.90 16.81 -9.05
CA VAL A 2 29.02 15.63 -9.19
C VAL A 2 29.75 14.29 -8.94
N SER A 3 30.92 14.09 -9.54
CA SER A 3 31.73 12.88 -9.32
C SER A 3 32.25 12.74 -7.88
N ALA A 4 32.53 13.85 -7.20
CA ALA A 4 32.92 13.85 -5.79
C ALA A 4 31.74 13.49 -4.89
N THR A 5 30.54 14.02 -5.18
CA THR A 5 29.30 13.59 -4.50
C THR A 5 29.04 12.11 -4.71
N ALA A 6 29.18 11.61 -5.94
CA ALA A 6 29.05 10.18 -6.24
C ALA A 6 30.06 9.33 -5.47
N ALA A 7 31.31 9.78 -5.37
CA ALA A 7 32.34 9.09 -4.58
C ALA A 7 32.03 9.11 -3.07
N ILE A 8 31.52 10.23 -2.53
CA ILE A 8 31.08 10.32 -1.13
C ILE A 8 29.94 9.34 -0.87
N ILE A 9 28.92 9.35 -1.73
CA ILE A 9 27.78 8.42 -1.63
C ILE A 9 28.27 6.97 -1.74
N LYS A 10 29.14 6.65 -2.70
CA LYS A 10 29.70 5.30 -2.87
C LYS A 10 30.56 4.87 -1.67
N GLY A 11 31.30 5.79 -1.07
CA GLY A 11 32.10 5.52 0.12
C GLY A 11 31.23 5.30 1.36
N LEU A 12 30.14 6.04 1.50
CA LEU A 12 29.16 5.90 2.58
C LEU A 12 28.30 4.62 2.41
N ARG A 13 27.93 4.30 1.16
CA ARG A 13 27.06 3.18 0.79
C ARG A 13 27.68 2.37 -0.34
N PRO A 14 28.64 1.47 0.00
CA PRO A 14 29.34 0.65 -0.98
C PRO A 14 28.41 -0.31 -1.73
N ASP A 15 27.24 -0.62 -1.16
CA ASP A 15 26.21 -1.51 -1.69
C ASP A 15 25.46 -0.95 -2.90
N LEU A 16 25.44 0.37 -3.09
CA LEU A 16 24.64 0.99 -4.15
C LEU A 16 25.26 0.83 -5.54
N ALA A 17 24.43 0.44 -6.50
CA ALA A 17 24.77 0.44 -7.91
C ALA A 17 24.95 1.86 -8.43
N ASN A 18 25.78 2.02 -9.46
CA ASN A 18 26.06 3.34 -10.04
C ASN A 18 24.79 4.09 -10.50
N LYS A 19 23.75 3.35 -10.93
CA LYS A 19 22.46 3.92 -11.33
C LYS A 19 21.69 4.51 -10.15
N GLU A 20 21.73 3.86 -8.99
CA GLU A 20 21.09 4.34 -7.76
C GLU A 20 21.80 5.61 -7.25
N ILE A 21 23.13 5.62 -7.30
CA ILE A 21 23.94 6.79 -6.95
C ILE A 21 23.64 7.97 -7.89
N TYR A 22 23.48 7.70 -9.19
CA TYR A 22 23.08 8.72 -10.15
C TYR A 22 21.69 9.29 -9.83
N GLY A 23 20.69 8.44 -9.54
CA GLY A 23 19.35 8.87 -9.13
C GLY A 23 19.38 9.74 -7.88
N LEU A 24 20.00 9.26 -6.81
CA LEU A 24 20.19 10.01 -5.56
C LEU A 24 20.76 11.41 -5.77
N ILE A 25 21.70 11.58 -6.71
CA ILE A 25 22.28 12.90 -7.02
C ILE A 25 21.32 13.75 -7.85
N LYS A 26 20.67 13.16 -8.84
CA LYS A 26 19.79 13.86 -9.77
C LYS A 26 18.51 14.33 -9.07
N ASP A 27 17.88 13.45 -8.30
CA ASP A 27 16.52 13.64 -7.76
C ASP A 27 16.54 14.55 -6.52
N ASN A 28 17.71 14.72 -5.90
CA ASN A 28 17.90 15.60 -4.75
C ASN A 28 18.58 16.93 -5.11
N ALA A 29 18.62 17.30 -6.38
CA ALA A 29 19.11 18.60 -6.81
C ALA A 29 18.07 19.70 -6.54
N ASP A 30 18.52 20.95 -6.40
CA ASP A 30 17.62 22.09 -6.24
C ASP A 30 17.08 22.52 -7.61
N ALA A 31 15.75 22.56 -7.75
CA ALA A 31 15.11 23.14 -8.92
C ALA A 31 15.46 24.63 -9.03
N ILE A 32 15.94 25.05 -10.20
CA ILE A 32 16.39 26.43 -10.46
C ILE A 32 15.75 27.00 -11.73
N ASP A 33 14.70 26.37 -12.25
CA ASP A 33 13.95 26.83 -13.42
C ASP A 33 13.30 28.20 -13.16
N GLY A 34 12.76 28.44 -11.95
CA GLY A 34 12.21 29.74 -11.56
C GLY A 34 13.27 30.86 -11.53
N GLU A 35 14.52 30.50 -11.24
CA GLU A 35 15.67 31.41 -11.26
C GLU A 35 16.27 31.59 -12.66
N ASN A 36 15.89 30.73 -13.62
CA ASN A 36 16.42 30.72 -14.99
C ASN A 36 15.31 30.55 -16.04
N PRO A 37 14.42 31.55 -16.22
CA PRO A 37 13.20 31.39 -17.02
C PRO A 37 13.46 31.03 -18.48
N GLY A 38 14.59 31.45 -19.06
CA GLY A 38 14.97 31.12 -20.44
C GLY A 38 15.38 29.65 -20.67
N TYR A 39 15.49 28.86 -19.61
CA TYR A 39 15.94 27.47 -19.64
C TYR A 39 14.94 26.50 -18.99
N GLN A 40 13.70 26.93 -18.79
CA GLN A 40 12.66 26.12 -18.16
C GLN A 40 12.54 24.75 -18.85
N GLY A 41 12.63 23.67 -18.07
CA GLY A 41 12.56 22.29 -18.55
C GLY A 41 13.82 21.80 -19.29
N ARG A 42 14.88 22.60 -19.35
CA ARG A 42 16.16 22.27 -20.01
C ARG A 42 17.31 22.05 -19.02
N LEU A 43 17.08 22.21 -17.73
CA LEU A 43 18.11 22.16 -16.68
C LEU A 43 18.29 20.77 -16.03
N GLY A 44 17.57 19.76 -16.51
CA GLY A 44 17.64 18.41 -15.95
C GLY A 44 17.13 18.39 -14.51
N GLY A 45 17.88 17.80 -13.58
CA GLY A 45 17.55 17.82 -12.14
C GLY A 45 17.79 19.17 -11.46
N GLY A 46 18.40 20.14 -12.14
CA GLY A 46 18.72 21.45 -11.58
C GLY A 46 20.12 21.51 -10.95
N ARG A 47 20.28 22.33 -9.91
CA ARG A 47 21.57 22.59 -9.27
C ARG A 47 21.89 21.50 -8.26
N LEU A 48 23.07 20.88 -8.38
CA LEU A 48 23.56 19.88 -7.44
C LEU A 48 23.45 20.35 -5.97
N ASN A 49 22.73 19.61 -5.14
CA ASN A 49 22.70 19.78 -3.69
C ASN A 49 23.34 18.58 -3.00
N VAL A 50 24.61 18.72 -2.63
CA VAL A 50 25.43 17.65 -2.06
C VAL A 50 24.85 17.16 -0.73
N ALA A 51 24.35 18.08 0.10
CA ALA A 51 23.84 17.74 1.43
C ALA A 51 22.56 16.90 1.32
N LYS A 52 21.59 17.31 0.48
CA LYS A 52 20.37 16.52 0.24
C LYS A 52 20.71 15.14 -0.32
N ALA A 53 21.55 15.08 -1.35
CA ALA A 53 21.93 13.80 -1.97
C ALA A 53 22.64 12.84 -1.00
N VAL A 54 23.55 13.33 -0.15
CA VAL A 54 24.25 12.50 0.85
C VAL A 54 23.32 12.08 1.99
N ASN A 55 22.41 12.95 2.44
CA ASN A 55 21.43 12.57 3.46
C ASN A 55 20.41 11.56 2.92
N ALA A 56 19.95 11.73 1.69
CA ALA A 56 19.11 10.74 1.00
C ALA A 56 19.85 9.39 0.89
N ALA A 57 21.15 9.40 0.54
CA ALA A 57 21.97 8.19 0.50
C ALA A 57 22.10 7.47 1.85
N LYS A 58 22.23 8.19 2.97
CA LYS A 58 22.26 7.59 4.31
C LYS A 58 20.99 6.78 4.58
N ASN A 59 19.86 7.31 4.14
CA ASN A 59 18.53 6.74 4.37
C ASN A 59 18.07 5.85 3.20
N PHE A 60 18.91 5.67 2.18
CA PHE A 60 18.51 5.03 0.94
C PHE A 60 18.34 3.52 1.14
N LYS A 61 17.13 2.97 1.10
CA LYS A 61 16.94 1.54 1.36
C LYS A 61 17.49 0.60 0.25
N GLY A 62 18.03 1.13 -0.87
CA GLY A 62 18.74 0.34 -1.90
C GLY A 62 17.92 -0.78 -2.53
N ASN A 63 18.58 -1.73 -3.20
CA ASN A 63 18.07 -3.02 -3.74
C ASN A 63 17.23 -3.89 -2.77
N ALA A 64 16.88 -3.39 -1.58
CA ALA A 64 15.86 -3.99 -0.73
C ALA A 64 14.55 -4.13 -1.50
N ALA A 65 13.83 -5.19 -1.19
CA ALA A 65 12.44 -5.36 -1.57
C ALA A 65 11.64 -4.10 -1.22
N ARG A 66 11.13 -3.39 -2.24
CA ARG A 66 10.29 -2.19 -2.06
C ARG A 66 8.82 -2.49 -2.30
N LEU A 67 8.51 -3.59 -2.99
CA LEU A 67 7.16 -3.94 -3.37
C LEU A 67 6.92 -5.41 -3.03
N ALA A 68 5.87 -5.70 -2.26
CA ALA A 68 5.36 -7.04 -2.09
C ALA A 68 4.13 -7.23 -2.98
N VAL A 69 4.10 -8.31 -3.74
CA VAL A 69 2.95 -8.69 -4.57
C VAL A 69 2.53 -10.11 -4.28
N ALA A 70 1.22 -10.35 -4.30
CA ALA A 70 0.66 -11.69 -4.20
C ALA A 70 -0.66 -11.82 -4.97
N PRO A 71 -1.04 -13.03 -5.42
CA PRO A 71 -2.32 -13.24 -6.06
C PRO A 71 -3.49 -12.88 -5.15
N ALA A 72 -4.49 -12.19 -5.70
CA ALA A 72 -5.76 -11.94 -5.03
C ALA A 72 -6.71 -13.16 -5.09
N GLY A 73 -6.38 -14.20 -5.85
CA GLY A 73 -7.11 -15.46 -5.93
C GLY A 73 -6.65 -16.34 -7.10
N ALA A 74 -7.25 -17.54 -7.21
CA ALA A 74 -7.11 -18.47 -8.34
C ALA A 74 -5.68 -18.88 -8.73
N HIS A 75 -4.70 -18.69 -7.86
CA HIS A 75 -3.30 -19.06 -8.06
C HIS A 75 -2.65 -19.52 -6.76
N ALA A 76 -1.51 -20.20 -6.85
CA ALA A 76 -0.73 -20.59 -5.69
C ALA A 76 -0.40 -19.35 -4.83
N PRO A 77 -0.42 -19.44 -3.49
CA PRO A 77 -0.31 -18.29 -2.58
C PRO A 77 1.13 -17.80 -2.47
N THR A 78 1.74 -17.49 -3.61
CA THR A 78 3.12 -17.03 -3.74
C THR A 78 3.20 -15.55 -3.42
N VAL A 79 4.11 -15.19 -2.52
CA VAL A 79 4.49 -13.81 -2.24
C VAL A 79 5.81 -13.55 -2.95
N GLN A 80 5.85 -12.50 -3.75
CA GLN A 80 7.07 -12.01 -4.40
C GLN A 80 7.43 -10.65 -3.84
N LEU A 81 8.71 -10.47 -3.55
CA LEU A 81 9.28 -9.19 -3.19
C LEU A 81 10.12 -8.66 -4.35
N LEU A 82 9.81 -7.46 -4.82
CA LEU A 82 10.46 -6.82 -5.95
C LEU A 82 11.25 -5.59 -5.49
N ASP A 83 12.37 -5.32 -6.14
CA ASP A 83 13.09 -4.05 -5.99
C ASP A 83 12.42 -2.90 -6.77
N GLY A 84 12.94 -1.68 -6.65
CA GLY A 84 12.45 -0.50 -7.40
C GLY A 84 12.63 -0.58 -8.92
N SER A 85 13.37 -1.57 -9.43
CA SER A 85 13.46 -1.82 -10.87
C SER A 85 12.37 -2.80 -11.36
N GLY A 86 11.74 -3.54 -10.45
CA GLY A 86 10.76 -4.59 -10.72
C GLY A 86 11.38 -5.99 -10.79
N VAL A 87 12.59 -6.19 -10.28
CA VAL A 87 13.23 -7.51 -10.23
C VAL A 87 12.87 -8.21 -8.92
N VAL A 88 12.41 -9.46 -9.01
CA VAL A 88 12.14 -10.32 -7.85
C VAL A 88 13.44 -10.58 -7.08
N ARG A 89 13.41 -10.29 -5.78
CA ARG A 89 14.50 -10.47 -4.82
C ARG A 89 14.26 -11.64 -3.88
N LEU A 90 12.99 -11.92 -3.59
CA LEU A 90 12.56 -13.04 -2.76
C LEU A 90 11.22 -13.56 -3.27
N GLU A 91 11.04 -14.88 -3.20
CA GLU A 91 9.78 -15.54 -3.50
C GLU A 91 9.57 -16.68 -2.50
N PHE A 92 8.36 -16.80 -1.96
CA PHE A 92 7.98 -17.90 -1.08
C PHE A 92 6.46 -18.15 -1.10
N LEU A 93 6.03 -19.33 -0.63
CA LEU A 93 4.62 -19.66 -0.44
C LEU A 93 4.15 -19.20 0.95
N ALA A 94 3.16 -18.31 1.01
CA ALA A 94 2.58 -17.85 2.28
C ALA A 94 1.68 -18.90 2.95
N TYR A 95 1.03 -19.75 2.14
CA TYR A 95 0.12 -20.81 2.59
C TYR A 95 0.38 -22.11 1.82
N ALA A 96 -0.41 -23.15 2.10
CA ALA A 96 -0.32 -24.43 1.40
C ALA A 96 -0.40 -24.22 -0.12
N GLU A 97 0.44 -24.92 -0.87
CA GLU A 97 0.60 -24.73 -2.33
C GLU A 97 -0.71 -24.87 -3.11
N ASN A 98 -1.67 -25.65 -2.62
CA ASN A 98 -2.99 -25.87 -3.23
C ASN A 98 -4.05 -24.84 -2.82
N PHE A 99 -3.75 -23.91 -1.91
CA PHE A 99 -4.67 -22.83 -1.54
C PHE A 99 -4.83 -21.85 -2.71
N ARG A 100 -6.07 -21.42 -2.97
CA ARG A 100 -6.41 -20.55 -4.13
C ARG A 100 -7.24 -19.32 -3.74
N GLY A 101 -7.40 -19.06 -2.43
CA GLY A 101 -8.21 -17.95 -1.93
C GLY A 101 -7.54 -16.57 -2.04
N GLY A 102 -6.27 -16.53 -2.43
CA GLY A 102 -5.49 -15.30 -2.50
C GLY A 102 -4.82 -14.93 -1.18
N VAL A 103 -3.92 -13.95 -1.23
CA VAL A 103 -3.11 -13.50 -0.09
C VAL A 103 -3.21 -11.99 0.04
N ASN A 104 -3.70 -11.52 1.18
CA ASN A 104 -3.65 -10.10 1.54
C ASN A 104 -2.33 -9.80 2.27
N LEU A 105 -1.77 -8.61 2.08
CA LEU A 105 -0.41 -8.24 2.49
C LEU A 105 -0.39 -6.91 3.28
N ALA A 106 0.49 -6.81 4.28
CA ALA A 106 1.03 -5.56 4.80
C ALA A 106 2.52 -5.72 5.09
N LYS A 107 3.19 -4.59 5.28
CA LYS A 107 4.56 -4.51 5.76
C LYS A 107 4.64 -3.51 6.90
N ALA A 108 5.29 -3.88 7.98
CA ALA A 108 5.60 -2.99 9.10
C ALA A 108 6.65 -3.66 10.00
N ASP A 109 7.43 -2.86 10.74
CA ASP A 109 8.30 -3.37 11.82
C ASP A 109 7.43 -3.71 13.02
N VAL A 110 7.04 -4.98 13.15
CA VAL A 110 6.11 -5.41 14.20
C VAL A 110 6.84 -5.96 15.42
N ASN A 111 8.15 -6.20 15.33
CA ASN A 111 8.97 -6.74 16.40
C ASN A 111 9.93 -5.71 17.03
N GLY A 112 10.03 -4.51 16.46
CA GLY A 112 10.82 -3.38 16.94
C GLY A 112 12.32 -3.48 16.66
N ASP A 113 12.74 -4.28 15.68
CA ASP A 113 14.16 -4.48 15.35
C ASP A 113 14.71 -3.47 14.32
N GLY A 114 13.85 -2.59 13.79
CA GLY A 114 14.16 -1.60 12.77
C GLY A 114 14.01 -2.10 11.33
N SER A 115 13.59 -3.35 11.13
CA SER A 115 13.31 -3.96 9.82
C SER A 115 11.81 -4.21 9.68
N GLU A 116 11.27 -4.00 8.49
CA GLU A 116 9.86 -4.33 8.24
C GLU A 116 9.68 -5.83 8.00
N GLU A 117 8.71 -6.43 8.69
CA GLU A 117 8.20 -7.76 8.43
C GLU A 117 7.20 -7.77 7.28
N ILE A 118 6.97 -8.96 6.72
CA ILE A 118 5.89 -9.22 5.76
C ILE A 118 4.75 -9.91 6.52
N ILE A 119 3.59 -9.30 6.53
CA ILE A 119 2.40 -9.84 7.20
C ILE A 119 1.43 -10.30 6.13
N THR A 120 0.95 -11.52 6.25
CA THR A 120 0.01 -12.10 5.29
C THR A 120 -1.25 -12.54 6.01
N ALA A 121 -2.39 -12.43 5.32
CA ALA A 121 -3.64 -13.07 5.73
C ALA A 121 -4.23 -13.85 4.55
N ALA A 122 -4.89 -14.96 4.87
CA ALA A 122 -5.58 -15.76 3.87
C ALA A 122 -6.84 -15.05 3.37
N GLY A 123 -7.02 -15.01 2.05
CA GLY A 123 -8.28 -14.60 1.41
C GLY A 123 -9.39 -15.66 1.55
N PRO A 124 -10.52 -15.49 0.84
CA PRO A 124 -11.70 -16.34 0.95
C PRO A 124 -11.43 -17.84 0.74
N GLY A 125 -12.07 -18.69 1.54
CA GLY A 125 -11.88 -20.14 1.53
C GLY A 125 -10.70 -20.63 2.39
N GLY A 126 -9.85 -19.72 2.89
CA GLY A 126 -8.87 -20.00 3.94
C GLY A 126 -9.43 -19.66 5.32
N GLY A 127 -8.89 -20.27 6.37
CA GLY A 127 -9.18 -19.82 7.75
C GLY A 127 -8.60 -18.41 8.01
N PRO A 128 -8.94 -17.73 9.12
CA PRO A 128 -8.49 -16.37 9.42
C PRO A 128 -7.04 -16.33 9.92
N HIS A 129 -6.17 -17.06 9.23
CA HIS A 129 -4.79 -17.27 9.60
C HIS A 129 -3.97 -16.04 9.20
N ILE A 130 -3.31 -15.44 10.18
CA ILE A 130 -2.31 -14.40 10.01
C ILE A 130 -0.93 -15.04 10.15
N ARG A 131 -0.01 -14.73 9.24
CA ARG A 131 1.38 -15.16 9.30
C ARG A 131 2.30 -13.98 9.12
N VAL A 132 3.31 -13.88 9.98
CA VAL A 132 4.34 -12.85 9.99
C VAL A 132 5.66 -13.50 9.57
N PHE A 133 6.30 -12.91 8.57
CA PHE A 133 7.56 -13.38 8.01
C PHE A 133 8.65 -12.33 8.17
N ASP A 134 9.88 -12.77 8.44
CA ASP A 134 11.07 -11.92 8.37
C ASP A 134 11.37 -11.49 6.93
N ALA A 135 12.37 -10.62 6.75
CA ALA A 135 12.84 -10.17 5.44
C ALA A 135 13.39 -11.30 4.54
N ASN A 136 13.61 -12.52 5.08
CA ASN A 136 14.04 -13.70 4.34
C ASN A 136 12.90 -14.66 4.02
N GLY A 137 11.65 -14.32 4.35
CA GLY A 137 10.48 -15.17 4.12
C GLY A 137 10.35 -16.32 5.13
N ARG A 138 10.97 -16.22 6.30
CA ARG A 138 10.81 -17.19 7.40
C ARG A 138 9.70 -16.75 8.34
N ILE A 139 8.79 -17.67 8.67
CA ILE A 139 7.73 -17.40 9.65
C ILE A 139 8.37 -17.14 11.02
N ILE A 140 8.04 -16.00 11.62
CA ILE A 140 8.44 -15.63 12.98
C ILE A 140 7.25 -15.60 13.95
N SER A 141 6.03 -15.44 13.44
CA SER A 141 4.79 -15.53 14.22
C SER A 141 3.61 -15.95 13.34
N GLN A 142 2.60 -16.58 13.96
CA GLN A 142 1.34 -16.92 13.29
C GLN A 142 0.21 -17.13 14.30
N PHE A 143 -1.01 -16.72 13.95
CA PHE A 143 -2.19 -16.85 14.81
C PHE A 143 -3.48 -16.79 13.98
N PHE A 144 -4.63 -17.07 14.61
CA PHE A 144 -5.95 -16.89 14.00
C PHE A 144 -6.62 -15.62 14.54
N ALA A 145 -6.97 -14.68 13.66
CA ALA A 145 -7.57 -13.39 14.07
C ALA A 145 -9.07 -13.49 14.43
N TYR A 146 -9.73 -14.54 13.94
CA TYR A 146 -11.16 -14.82 14.18
C TYR A 146 -11.34 -16.31 14.49
N GLU A 147 -12.57 -16.74 14.69
CA GLU A 147 -12.92 -18.14 14.93
C GLU A 147 -12.32 -19.01 13.82
N THR A 148 -11.70 -20.14 14.16
CA THR A 148 -11.01 -21.00 13.19
C THR A 148 -11.94 -21.59 12.11
N SER A 149 -13.26 -21.56 12.35
CA SER A 149 -14.28 -21.96 11.38
C SER A 149 -14.65 -20.85 10.37
N PHE A 150 -14.25 -19.61 10.61
CA PHE A 150 -14.49 -18.50 9.70
C PHE A 150 -13.63 -18.67 8.44
N SER A 151 -14.24 -18.49 7.27
CA SER A 151 -13.53 -18.68 5.99
C SER A 151 -13.85 -17.61 4.95
N GLY A 152 -14.35 -16.45 5.39
CA GLY A 152 -14.70 -15.32 4.52
C GLY A 152 -13.50 -14.50 4.03
N GLY A 153 -12.28 -14.87 4.45
CA GLY A 153 -11.05 -14.13 4.20
C GLY A 153 -10.83 -12.97 5.18
N VAL A 154 -9.60 -12.51 5.28
CA VAL A 154 -9.21 -11.42 6.18
C VAL A 154 -8.42 -10.35 5.42
N ASN A 155 -8.91 -9.12 5.46
CA ASN A 155 -8.15 -7.94 5.06
C ASN A 155 -7.27 -7.48 6.23
N LEU A 156 -6.13 -6.86 5.92
CA LEU A 156 -5.17 -6.48 6.95
C LEU A 156 -4.49 -5.15 6.60
N ALA A 157 -4.05 -4.45 7.64
CA ALA A 157 -3.14 -3.31 7.61
C ALA A 157 -2.17 -3.43 8.80
N ALA A 158 -1.07 -2.70 8.80
CA ALA A 158 -0.14 -2.69 9.92
C ALA A 158 0.46 -1.29 10.12
N SER A 159 0.56 -0.86 11.38
CA SER A 159 1.13 0.43 11.75
C SER A 159 1.36 0.50 13.26
N ASP A 160 2.32 1.29 13.70
CA ASP A 160 2.54 1.62 15.12
C ASP A 160 1.46 2.62 15.57
N LEU A 161 0.42 2.09 16.19
CA LEU A 161 -0.71 2.88 16.66
C LEU A 161 -0.37 3.53 18.00
N ASP A 162 0.22 2.80 18.94
CA ASP A 162 0.48 3.33 20.28
C ASP A 162 1.85 4.01 20.48
N ALA A 163 2.60 4.17 19.39
CA ALA A 163 3.89 4.86 19.33
C ALA A 163 4.95 4.22 20.23
N ASP A 164 4.91 2.89 20.39
CA ASP A 164 5.87 2.13 21.19
C ASP A 164 7.10 1.65 20.40
N GLY A 165 7.11 1.89 19.07
CA GLY A 165 8.14 1.47 18.14
C GLY A 165 7.93 0.07 17.56
N GLN A 166 6.83 -0.60 17.89
CA GLN A 166 6.38 -1.85 17.27
C GLN A 166 5.02 -1.62 16.62
N ALA A 167 4.89 -2.03 15.37
CA ALA A 167 3.63 -1.92 14.67
C ALA A 167 2.61 -2.99 15.12
N GLU A 168 1.36 -2.57 15.26
CA GLU A 168 0.22 -3.47 15.41
C GLU A 168 -0.24 -4.05 14.08
N ILE A 169 -0.86 -5.22 14.16
CA ILE A 169 -1.57 -5.86 13.05
C ILE A 169 -3.06 -5.57 13.20
N ILE A 170 -3.61 -4.81 12.25
CA ILE A 170 -5.04 -4.49 12.16
C ILE A 170 -5.68 -5.42 11.15
N THR A 171 -6.76 -6.10 11.54
CA THR A 171 -7.46 -7.06 10.69
C THR A 171 -8.94 -6.71 10.60
N ALA A 172 -9.56 -7.06 9.47
CA ALA A 172 -11.00 -7.03 9.33
C ALA A 172 -11.50 -8.16 8.42
N PRO A 173 -12.72 -8.68 8.61
CA PRO A 173 -13.27 -9.69 7.72
C PRO A 173 -13.45 -9.15 6.30
N GLN A 174 -13.07 -9.95 5.31
CA GLN A 174 -13.27 -9.61 3.89
C GLN A 174 -14.71 -9.89 3.44
N SER A 175 -15.43 -10.81 4.09
CA SER A 175 -16.87 -11.07 3.89
C SER A 175 -17.43 -11.98 4.99
N GLY A 176 -18.75 -12.09 5.12
CA GLY A 176 -19.42 -13.17 5.85
C GLY A 176 -19.30 -13.14 7.38
N HIS A 177 -18.74 -12.08 7.94
CA HIS A 177 -18.66 -11.81 9.38
C HIS A 177 -19.01 -10.35 9.64
N PHE A 178 -19.45 -10.03 10.85
CA PHE A 178 -19.67 -8.63 11.24
C PHE A 178 -18.41 -7.79 10.94
N ALA A 179 -18.60 -6.52 10.62
CA ALA A 179 -17.52 -5.55 10.37
C ALA A 179 -16.73 -5.18 11.65
N GLU A 180 -16.30 -6.20 12.38
CA GLU A 180 -15.46 -6.10 13.56
C GLU A 180 -14.00 -6.03 13.11
N VAL A 181 -13.38 -4.88 13.34
CA VAL A 181 -11.95 -4.65 13.16
C VAL A 181 -11.26 -5.05 14.46
N LYS A 182 -10.17 -5.83 14.36
CA LYS A 182 -9.37 -6.28 15.50
C LYS A 182 -7.92 -5.87 15.34
N ILE A 183 -7.33 -5.40 16.43
CA ILE A 183 -5.95 -4.93 16.53
C ILE A 183 -5.18 -5.90 17.42
N PHE A 184 -4.08 -6.44 16.91
CA PHE A 184 -3.24 -7.43 17.58
C PHE A 184 -1.80 -6.94 17.69
N ASP A 185 -1.09 -7.42 18.71
CA ASP A 185 0.38 -7.46 18.63
C ASP A 185 0.84 -8.55 17.65
N TYR A 186 2.14 -8.60 17.37
CA TYR A 186 2.67 -9.57 16.40
C TYR A 186 2.60 -11.02 16.91
N GLN A 187 2.51 -11.26 18.21
CA GLN A 187 2.31 -12.57 18.82
C GLN A 187 0.84 -13.03 18.80
N GLY A 188 -0.07 -12.20 18.29
CA GLY A 188 -1.49 -12.50 18.16
C GLY A 188 -2.31 -12.26 19.43
N GLN A 189 -1.80 -11.50 20.39
CA GLN A 189 -2.62 -11.03 21.51
C GLN A 189 -3.50 -9.88 21.03
N LEU A 190 -4.80 -9.99 21.30
CA LEU A 190 -5.77 -8.96 20.98
C LEU A 190 -5.55 -7.74 21.88
N LYS A 191 -5.17 -6.61 21.29
CA LYS A 191 -5.09 -5.32 21.98
C LYS A 191 -6.45 -4.62 22.00
N LYS A 192 -7.20 -4.66 20.89
CA LYS A 192 -8.48 -3.95 20.78
C LYS A 192 -9.39 -4.51 19.69
N ALA A 193 -10.69 -4.25 19.81
CA ALA A 193 -11.67 -4.54 18.79
C ALA A 193 -12.78 -3.48 18.74
N GLY A 194 -13.38 -3.27 17.57
CA GLY A 194 -14.49 -2.35 17.38
C GLY A 194 -15.24 -2.58 16.06
N LEU A 195 -16.48 -2.14 15.98
CA LEU A 195 -17.29 -2.26 14.76
C LEU A 195 -17.08 -1.05 13.85
N ALA A 196 -16.60 -1.28 12.63
CA ALA A 196 -16.46 -0.24 11.61
C ALA A 196 -17.82 0.21 11.06
N PHE A 197 -18.76 -0.71 10.91
CA PHE A 197 -20.09 -0.43 10.37
C PHE A 197 -21.17 -1.01 11.27
N SER A 198 -22.20 -0.20 11.51
CA SER A 198 -23.34 -0.57 12.35
C SER A 198 -24.27 -1.57 11.65
N GLY A 199 -25.07 -2.29 12.44
CA GLY A 199 -26.03 -3.26 11.94
C GLY A 199 -25.40 -4.61 11.63
N ARG A 200 -26.18 -5.55 11.10
CA ARG A 200 -25.70 -6.88 10.69
C ARG A 200 -24.88 -6.82 9.38
N PHE A 201 -24.17 -5.73 9.13
CA PHE A 201 -23.36 -5.58 7.94
C PHE A 201 -22.22 -6.60 7.97
N ALA A 202 -22.18 -7.44 6.94
CA ALA A 202 -21.24 -8.53 6.78
C ALA A 202 -20.65 -8.58 5.36
N GLY A 203 -20.76 -7.48 4.62
CA GLY A 203 -20.18 -7.33 3.27
C GLY A 203 -18.66 -7.11 3.27
N GLY A 204 -18.02 -7.15 4.44
CA GLY A 204 -16.58 -7.01 4.60
C GLY A 204 -16.07 -5.57 4.67
N VAL A 205 -14.81 -5.44 5.09
CA VAL A 205 -14.17 -4.15 5.38
C VAL A 205 -12.77 -4.11 4.77
N ASN A 206 -12.50 -3.13 3.93
CA ASN A 206 -11.15 -2.77 3.48
C ASN A 206 -10.54 -1.76 4.46
N LEU A 207 -9.22 -1.83 4.67
CA LEU A 207 -8.50 -1.08 5.69
C LEU A 207 -7.37 -0.23 5.09
N ALA A 208 -7.13 0.94 5.68
CA ALA A 208 -5.86 1.65 5.63
C ALA A 208 -5.59 2.31 6.98
N VAL A 209 -4.35 2.69 7.23
CA VAL A 209 -3.93 3.33 8.48
C VAL A 209 -2.97 4.45 8.14
N SER A 210 -3.23 5.65 8.66
CA SER A 210 -2.36 6.82 8.53
C SER A 210 -2.77 7.90 9.53
N ASP A 211 -1.90 8.86 9.80
CA ASP A 211 -2.27 10.09 10.52
C ASP A 211 -3.08 11.00 9.57
N ILE A 212 -4.40 10.89 9.63
CA ILE A 212 -5.33 11.60 8.75
C ILE A 212 -5.47 13.05 9.21
N ASN A 213 -5.58 13.27 10.52
CA ASN A 213 -5.88 14.58 11.08
C ASN A 213 -4.63 15.43 11.38
N ALA A 214 -3.43 14.89 11.18
CA ALA A 214 -2.12 15.49 11.43
C ALA A 214 -1.86 15.84 12.91
N ASP A 215 -2.38 15.03 13.83
CA ASP A 215 -2.15 15.17 15.28
C ASP A 215 -1.00 14.30 15.81
N GLY A 216 -0.36 13.51 14.95
CA GLY A 216 0.72 12.60 15.29
C GLY A 216 0.27 11.23 15.80
N GLN A 217 -1.04 10.97 15.87
CA GLN A 217 -1.59 9.64 16.13
C GLN A 217 -2.16 9.03 14.86
N MET A 218 -2.03 7.72 14.72
CA MET A 218 -2.53 7.02 13.56
C MET A 218 -4.04 6.77 13.67
N GLU A 219 -4.77 7.03 12.58
CA GLU A 219 -6.18 6.69 12.42
C GLU A 219 -6.40 5.44 11.59
N ILE A 220 -7.52 4.78 11.86
CA ILE A 220 -7.99 3.60 11.13
C ILE A 220 -9.04 4.05 10.12
N VAL A 221 -8.71 3.88 8.84
CA VAL A 221 -9.62 4.13 7.72
C VAL A 221 -10.26 2.82 7.31
N THR A 222 -11.58 2.83 7.18
CA THR A 222 -12.38 1.66 6.81
C THR A 222 -13.25 2.00 5.62
N ALA A 223 -13.38 1.05 4.69
CA ALA A 223 -14.33 1.13 3.60
C ALA A 223 -15.15 -0.16 3.53
N ARG A 224 -16.42 -0.04 3.15
CA ARG A 224 -17.22 -1.23 2.86
C ARG A 224 -16.66 -1.95 1.64
N ALA A 225 -16.41 -3.25 1.79
CA ALA A 225 -15.91 -4.09 0.69
C ALA A 225 -17.02 -4.60 -0.24
N GLU A 226 -18.28 -4.42 0.16
CA GLU A 226 -19.49 -4.70 -0.62
C GLU A 226 -20.61 -3.75 -0.13
N GLY A 227 -21.58 -3.45 -0.98
CA GLY A 227 -22.69 -2.56 -0.66
C GLY A 227 -22.43 -1.15 -1.18
N ASP A 228 -22.67 -0.12 -0.38
CA ASP A 228 -22.41 1.26 -0.81
C ASP A 228 -20.92 1.66 -0.68
N SER A 229 -20.59 2.88 -1.10
CA SER A 229 -19.23 3.41 -1.11
C SER A 229 -18.81 4.08 0.22
N GLN A 230 -19.41 3.68 1.34
CA GLN A 230 -19.15 4.34 2.62
C GLN A 230 -17.70 4.12 3.08
N VAL A 231 -17.02 5.24 3.35
CA VAL A 231 -15.71 5.31 4.01
C VAL A 231 -15.91 5.95 5.38
N LYS A 232 -15.28 5.37 6.40
CA LYS A 232 -15.25 5.90 7.76
C LYS A 232 -13.83 5.94 8.30
N VAL A 233 -13.50 7.00 9.02
CA VAL A 233 -12.23 7.15 9.72
C VAL A 233 -12.49 7.13 11.22
N PHE A 234 -11.68 6.37 11.94
CA PHE A 234 -11.74 6.20 13.37
C PHE A 234 -10.42 6.55 14.01
N ASN A 235 -10.47 7.14 15.21
CA ASN A 235 -9.31 7.11 16.09
C ASN A 235 -9.11 5.69 16.65
N GLN A 236 -8.06 5.52 17.44
CA GLN A 236 -7.70 4.23 18.04
C GLN A 236 -8.72 3.72 19.06
N ASP A 237 -9.62 4.56 19.58
CA ASP A 237 -10.75 4.18 20.43
C ASP A 237 -11.98 3.73 19.65
N PHE A 238 -11.88 3.57 18.33
CA PHE A 238 -13.01 3.32 17.44
C PHE A 238 -14.09 4.41 17.54
N LYS A 239 -13.69 5.64 17.91
CA LYS A 239 -14.55 6.82 17.79
C LYS A 239 -14.49 7.32 16.35
N GLU A 240 -15.63 7.33 15.69
CA GLU A 240 -15.75 7.88 14.33
C GLU A 240 -15.41 9.38 14.34
N ILE A 241 -14.51 9.79 13.46
CA ILE A 241 -14.12 11.19 13.27
C ILE A 241 -14.55 11.73 11.90
N LEU A 242 -14.72 10.85 10.90
CA LEU A 242 -15.16 11.20 9.55
C LEU A 242 -15.99 10.06 8.94
N SER A 243 -17.02 10.42 8.16
CA SER A 243 -17.77 9.49 7.32
C SER A 243 -18.20 10.18 6.02
N PHE A 244 -17.93 9.55 4.87
CA PHE A 244 -18.34 10.06 3.57
C PHE A 244 -18.57 8.90 2.57
N TYR A 245 -19.09 9.22 1.39
CA TYR A 245 -19.28 8.28 0.30
C TYR A 245 -18.27 8.55 -0.81
N ALA A 246 -17.37 7.59 -1.06
CA ALA A 246 -16.27 7.77 -2.01
C ALA A 246 -16.72 7.75 -3.47
N PHE A 247 -17.91 7.25 -3.78
CA PHE A 247 -18.45 7.24 -5.15
C PHE A 247 -19.92 7.66 -5.13
N PRO A 248 -20.38 8.54 -6.04
CA PRO A 248 -21.79 8.88 -6.15
C PRO A 248 -22.59 7.67 -6.64
N GLY A 249 -23.81 7.50 -6.11
CA GLY A 249 -24.63 6.33 -6.41
C GLY A 249 -24.23 5.10 -5.60
N GLN A 250 -24.92 3.98 -5.85
CA GLN A 250 -24.64 2.70 -5.19
C GLN A 250 -23.52 2.00 -5.96
N ALA A 251 -22.25 2.31 -5.65
CA ALA A 251 -21.14 1.47 -6.09
C ALA A 251 -21.22 0.13 -5.33
N SER A 252 -22.13 -0.74 -5.79
CA SER A 252 -22.65 -1.94 -5.09
C SER A 252 -21.58 -2.92 -4.64
N ASP A 253 -20.40 -2.82 -5.23
CA ASP A 253 -19.30 -3.75 -5.05
C ASP A 253 -18.27 -3.20 -4.05
N GLY A 254 -18.55 -2.05 -3.41
CA GLY A 254 -17.71 -1.47 -2.38
C GLY A 254 -16.49 -0.69 -2.88
N VAL A 255 -15.59 -0.39 -1.96
CA VAL A 255 -14.45 0.53 -2.17
C VAL A 255 -13.18 -0.07 -1.59
N LYS A 256 -12.09 -0.06 -2.38
CA LYS A 256 -10.73 -0.26 -1.86
C LYS A 256 -10.06 1.10 -1.69
N LEU A 257 -9.23 1.23 -0.67
CA LEU A 257 -8.57 2.50 -0.36
C LEU A 257 -7.15 2.30 0.18
N THR A 258 -6.36 3.36 0.08
CA THR A 258 -5.10 3.56 0.81
C THR A 258 -5.07 4.98 1.35
N ALA A 259 -4.18 5.24 2.31
CA ALA A 259 -3.98 6.53 2.92
C ALA A 259 -2.47 6.84 2.92
N VAL A 260 -2.06 7.95 2.31
CA VAL A 260 -0.66 8.35 2.22
C VAL A 260 -0.56 9.87 2.07
N ASN A 261 0.51 10.49 2.60
CA ASN A 261 0.87 11.87 2.28
C ASN A 261 1.36 11.97 0.83
N LEU A 262 0.41 12.15 -0.08
CA LEU A 262 0.60 12.01 -1.51
C LEU A 262 1.21 13.28 -2.11
N TYR A 263 0.89 14.45 -1.54
CA TYR A 263 1.39 15.74 -2.02
C TYR A 263 2.71 16.19 -1.35
N GLY A 264 3.21 15.44 -0.37
CA GLY A 264 4.43 15.79 0.35
C GLY A 264 4.29 17.00 1.28
N ASP A 265 3.08 17.36 1.68
CA ASP A 265 2.78 18.54 2.50
C ASP A 265 2.53 18.23 3.98
N ASN A 266 2.79 16.97 4.39
CA ASN A 266 2.55 16.41 5.71
C ASN A 266 1.07 16.29 6.09
N ARG A 267 0.17 16.30 5.11
CA ARG A 267 -1.22 15.88 5.30
C ARG A 267 -1.41 14.56 4.58
N THR A 268 -2.27 13.70 5.12
CA THR A 268 -2.57 12.43 4.48
C THR A 268 -3.77 12.56 3.55
N GLU A 269 -3.59 12.14 2.30
CA GLU A 269 -4.68 11.98 1.36
C GLU A 269 -5.25 10.55 1.42
N LEU A 270 -6.55 10.45 1.17
CA LEU A 270 -7.24 9.18 0.99
C LEU A 270 -7.39 8.91 -0.51
N VAL A 271 -6.85 7.80 -0.97
CA VAL A 271 -6.99 7.37 -2.37
C VAL A 271 -7.94 6.19 -2.41
N ALA A 272 -8.95 6.25 -3.27
CA ALA A 272 -9.98 5.22 -3.37
C ALA A 272 -10.23 4.78 -4.80
N VAL A 273 -10.55 3.50 -4.95
CA VAL A 273 -11.01 2.88 -6.19
C VAL A 273 -12.25 2.04 -5.93
N ALA A 274 -13.11 1.89 -6.94
CA ALA A 274 -14.24 0.99 -6.85
C ALA A 274 -13.78 -0.47 -6.92
N ALA A 275 -14.34 -1.32 -6.05
CA ALA A 275 -14.00 -2.74 -5.99
C ALA A 275 -14.73 -3.59 -7.06
N GLY A 276 -15.66 -3.00 -7.82
CA GLY A 276 -16.36 -3.61 -8.96
C GLY A 276 -17.45 -2.69 -9.53
N ASN A 277 -18.10 -3.12 -10.62
CA ASN A 277 -19.27 -2.50 -11.27
C ASN A 277 -19.33 -0.96 -11.27
N TYR A 278 -18.20 -0.32 -11.56
CA TYR A 278 -18.07 1.12 -11.70
C TYR A 278 -16.98 1.43 -12.71
N GLU A 279 -16.95 2.66 -13.24
CA GLU A 279 -15.84 3.08 -14.09
C GLU A 279 -14.50 2.92 -13.35
N PRO A 280 -13.43 2.44 -14.00
CA PRO A 280 -12.15 2.13 -13.35
C PRO A 280 -11.38 3.41 -13.01
N GLN A 281 -11.93 4.19 -12.08
CA GLN A 281 -11.44 5.49 -11.67
C GLN A 281 -10.64 5.40 -10.37
N VAL A 282 -9.56 6.17 -10.31
CA VAL A 282 -8.89 6.53 -9.07
C VAL A 282 -9.47 7.87 -8.62
N ARG A 283 -9.75 8.01 -7.33
CA ARG A 283 -10.22 9.25 -6.71
C ARG A 283 -9.36 9.58 -5.50
N ILE A 284 -8.92 10.83 -5.40
CA ILE A 284 -8.14 11.35 -4.28
C ILE A 284 -9.04 12.28 -3.47
N PHE A 285 -9.04 12.08 -2.15
CA PHE A 285 -9.79 12.89 -1.20
C PHE A 285 -8.83 13.51 -0.19
N SER A 286 -9.16 14.72 0.22
CA SER A 286 -8.50 15.40 1.33
C SER A 286 -8.74 14.66 2.66
N PRO A 287 -7.95 14.96 3.72
CA PRO A 287 -8.23 14.51 5.09
C PRO A 287 -9.67 14.71 5.56
N ALA A 288 -10.36 15.73 5.04
CA ALA A 288 -11.74 16.05 5.39
C ALA A 288 -12.79 15.29 4.56
N GLY A 289 -12.37 14.40 3.66
CA GLY A 289 -13.24 13.62 2.79
C GLY A 289 -13.77 14.37 1.56
N ASN A 290 -13.16 15.51 1.21
CA ASN A 290 -13.53 16.25 0.00
C ASN A 290 -12.75 15.72 -1.20
N LEU A 291 -13.42 15.50 -2.33
CA LEU A 291 -12.76 15.07 -3.57
C LEU A 291 -11.83 16.18 -4.09
N GLU A 292 -10.57 15.83 -4.35
CA GLU A 292 -9.56 16.74 -4.87
C GLU A 292 -9.15 16.42 -6.31
N ASN A 293 -9.04 15.12 -6.65
CA ASN A 293 -8.67 14.70 -8.00
C ASN A 293 -9.31 13.36 -8.39
N GLN A 294 -9.45 13.11 -9.69
CA GLN A 294 -9.91 11.82 -10.22
C GLN A 294 -9.50 11.62 -11.69
N TRP A 295 -9.25 10.37 -12.07
CA TRP A 295 -8.98 9.97 -13.47
C TRP A 295 -9.32 8.50 -13.70
N LEU A 296 -9.40 8.08 -14.97
CA LEU A 296 -9.56 6.68 -15.36
C LEU A 296 -8.20 5.98 -15.40
N ALA A 297 -8.01 4.92 -14.61
CA ALA A 297 -6.80 4.08 -14.62
C ALA A 297 -6.80 3.07 -15.77
N TYR A 298 -8.00 2.65 -16.22
CA TYR A 298 -8.20 1.75 -17.34
C TYR A 298 -9.28 2.29 -18.28
N ASP A 299 -9.44 1.65 -19.45
CA ASP A 299 -10.51 2.00 -20.39
C ASP A 299 -11.88 1.93 -19.71
N GLN A 300 -12.76 2.90 -20.00
CA GLN A 300 -14.09 3.01 -19.40
C GLN A 300 -14.96 1.77 -19.62
N SER A 301 -14.71 1.00 -20.68
CA SER A 301 -15.39 -0.27 -20.95
C SER A 301 -14.92 -1.43 -20.06
N SER A 302 -13.86 -1.24 -19.27
CA SER A 302 -13.41 -2.24 -18.32
C SER A 302 -14.44 -2.43 -17.21
N ALA A 303 -14.99 -3.64 -17.13
CA ALA A 303 -15.95 -4.03 -16.11
C ALA A 303 -15.31 -4.59 -14.82
N TYR A 304 -13.97 -4.59 -14.74
CA TYR A 304 -13.27 -5.15 -13.58
C TYR A 304 -13.09 -4.09 -12.51
N GLY A 305 -13.33 -4.47 -11.26
CA GLY A 305 -12.93 -3.67 -10.11
C GLY A 305 -11.41 -3.46 -10.07
N LEU A 306 -10.96 -2.61 -9.16
CA LEU A 306 -9.54 -2.27 -9.04
C LEU A 306 -8.98 -2.65 -7.66
N ASN A 307 -7.67 -2.92 -7.63
CA ASN A 307 -6.85 -2.89 -6.43
C ASN A 307 -5.97 -1.65 -6.45
N LEU A 308 -5.59 -1.19 -5.27
CA LEU A 308 -4.86 0.05 -5.07
C LEU A 308 -3.87 -0.12 -3.92
N THR A 309 -2.67 0.43 -4.11
CA THR A 309 -1.77 0.83 -3.01
C THR A 309 -1.02 2.10 -3.42
N ALA A 310 -0.29 2.71 -2.49
CA ALA A 310 0.53 3.87 -2.80
C ALA A 310 1.84 3.84 -2.01
N GLY A 311 2.89 4.43 -2.59
CA GLY A 311 4.21 4.48 -1.98
C GLY A 311 5.27 5.04 -2.92
N ASN A 312 6.39 5.48 -2.35
CA ASN A 312 7.48 6.15 -3.05
C ASN A 312 8.36 5.15 -3.84
N PHE A 313 7.91 4.79 -5.04
CA PHE A 313 8.48 3.74 -5.84
C PHE A 313 9.87 4.06 -6.36
N ASP A 314 10.06 5.30 -6.84
CA ASP A 314 11.28 5.73 -7.53
C ASP A 314 12.29 6.45 -6.60
N ALA A 315 11.96 6.58 -5.31
CA ALA A 315 12.77 7.22 -4.27
C ALA A 315 12.91 8.75 -4.40
N ASP A 316 12.00 9.44 -5.09
CA ASP A 316 12.03 10.90 -5.22
C ASP A 316 11.36 11.64 -4.02
N ASN A 317 10.71 10.89 -3.12
CA ASN A 317 9.91 11.38 -1.96
C ASN A 317 8.51 11.86 -2.32
N GLU A 318 8.05 11.62 -3.54
CA GLU A 318 6.66 11.75 -3.95
C GLU A 318 6.07 10.33 -4.08
N PRO A 319 5.02 9.97 -3.33
CA PRO A 319 4.42 8.65 -3.48
C PRO A 319 3.73 8.49 -4.83
N GLU A 320 3.87 7.32 -5.43
CA GLU A 320 3.08 6.90 -6.59
C GLU A 320 1.88 6.05 -6.18
N ILE A 321 0.88 6.05 -7.06
CA ILE A 321 -0.34 5.28 -6.96
C ILE A 321 -0.23 4.05 -7.86
N PHE A 322 -0.30 2.88 -7.26
CA PHE A 322 -0.27 1.58 -7.94
C PHE A 322 -1.68 1.05 -8.08
N VAL A 323 -2.09 0.76 -9.30
CA VAL A 323 -3.41 0.23 -9.60
C VAL A 323 -3.28 -1.06 -10.40
N SER A 324 -4.04 -2.07 -10.00
CA SER A 324 -4.22 -3.30 -10.77
C SER A 324 -5.71 -3.59 -10.95
N GLN A 325 -6.07 -4.44 -11.91
CA GLN A 325 -7.44 -4.95 -11.98
C GLN A 325 -7.66 -6.07 -10.95
N ALA A 326 -8.88 -6.15 -10.43
CA ALA A 326 -9.33 -7.22 -9.56
C ALA A 326 -9.46 -8.55 -10.33
N ALA A 327 -9.87 -9.61 -9.64
CA ALA A 327 -10.03 -10.93 -10.23
C ALA A 327 -10.89 -10.90 -11.51
N GLY A 328 -10.43 -11.60 -12.54
CA GLY A 328 -10.97 -11.60 -13.90
C GLY A 328 -10.26 -10.64 -14.86
N GLY A 329 -9.59 -9.61 -14.34
CA GLY A 329 -8.88 -8.60 -15.15
C GLY A 329 -7.44 -8.96 -15.53
N SER A 330 -6.74 -8.00 -16.13
CA SER A 330 -5.31 -8.08 -16.46
C SER A 330 -4.46 -8.20 -15.19
N ASN A 331 -3.32 -8.90 -15.30
CA ASN A 331 -2.27 -8.95 -14.29
C ASN A 331 -1.31 -7.76 -14.33
N ASP A 332 -1.60 -6.75 -15.15
CA ASP A 332 -0.81 -5.53 -15.23
C ASP A 332 -1.04 -4.62 -14.03
N VAL A 333 0.07 -4.16 -13.46
CA VAL A 333 0.13 -3.08 -12.49
C VAL A 333 0.51 -1.80 -13.22
N LYS A 334 -0.30 -0.76 -13.07
CA LYS A 334 -0.03 0.60 -13.55
C LYS A 334 0.36 1.49 -12.39
N ILE A 335 1.40 2.29 -12.59
CA ILE A 335 1.91 3.25 -11.62
C ILE A 335 1.64 4.66 -12.14
N PHE A 336 0.94 5.46 -11.36
CA PHE A 336 0.58 6.85 -11.67
C PHE A 336 1.20 7.82 -10.65
N ASP A 337 1.49 9.04 -11.08
CA ASP A 337 1.61 10.16 -10.14
C ASP A 337 0.23 10.62 -9.64
N PHE A 338 0.22 11.57 -8.70
CA PHE A 338 -1.03 12.10 -8.13
C PHE A 338 -1.84 12.99 -9.08
N HIS A 339 -1.28 13.33 -10.25
CA HIS A 339 -2.00 14.02 -11.33
C HIS A 339 -2.67 13.03 -12.30
N GLY A 340 -2.45 11.72 -12.13
CA GLY A 340 -2.98 10.67 -12.99
C GLY A 340 -2.12 10.39 -14.24
N VAL A 341 -0.87 10.85 -14.27
CA VAL A 341 0.06 10.56 -15.37
C VAL A 341 0.70 9.19 -15.15
N LEU A 342 0.60 8.31 -16.15
CA LEU A 342 1.21 6.97 -16.10
C LEU A 342 2.74 7.08 -16.14
N LYS A 343 3.40 6.66 -15.06
CA LYS A 343 4.87 6.64 -14.92
C LYS A 343 5.46 5.31 -15.36
N LYS A 344 4.79 4.19 -15.06
CA LYS A 344 5.27 2.82 -15.40
C LYS A 344 4.12 1.82 -15.49
N GLN A 345 4.33 0.74 -16.23
CA GLN A 345 3.47 -0.45 -16.26
C GLN A 345 4.32 -1.72 -16.31
N PHE A 346 3.91 -2.76 -15.60
CA PHE A 346 4.53 -4.09 -15.66
C PHE A 346 3.52 -5.18 -15.31
N SER A 347 3.74 -6.41 -15.76
CA SER A 347 2.92 -7.56 -15.37
C SER A 347 3.45 -8.15 -14.05
N GLY A 348 2.58 -8.29 -13.05
CA GLY A 348 3.00 -8.64 -11.68
C GLY A 348 3.25 -10.13 -11.44
N LEU A 349 2.77 -11.01 -12.32
CA LEU A 349 2.94 -12.47 -12.27
C LEU A 349 3.08 -13.04 -13.69
N ASP A 350 3.34 -14.34 -13.81
CA ASP A 350 3.49 -15.05 -15.09
C ASP A 350 2.36 -14.75 -16.09
N THR A 351 2.71 -14.82 -17.37
CA THR A 351 1.80 -14.53 -18.48
C THR A 351 0.60 -15.47 -18.47
N GLY A 352 -0.62 -14.91 -18.46
CA GLY A 352 -1.89 -15.67 -18.45
C GLY A 352 -2.59 -15.74 -17.10
N PHE A 353 -2.02 -15.17 -16.03
CA PHE A 353 -2.72 -15.00 -14.76
C PHE A 353 -3.85 -13.96 -14.87
N SER A 354 -5.04 -14.28 -14.34
CA SER A 354 -6.21 -13.40 -14.33
C SER A 354 -6.85 -13.26 -12.94
N GLY A 355 -6.16 -13.69 -11.87
CA GLY A 355 -6.72 -13.69 -10.51
C GLY A 355 -6.67 -12.34 -9.78
N GLY A 356 -6.18 -11.28 -10.43
CA GLY A 356 -5.93 -9.98 -9.81
C GLY A 356 -4.74 -10.00 -8.83
N LEU A 357 -4.15 -8.84 -8.56
CA LEU A 357 -2.93 -8.74 -7.76
C LEU A 357 -3.13 -7.83 -6.55
N ASN A 358 -2.81 -8.35 -5.37
CA ASN A 358 -2.64 -7.55 -4.17
C ASN A 358 -1.19 -7.04 -4.13
N VAL A 359 -1.04 -5.74 -3.86
CA VAL A 359 0.23 -5.03 -3.91
C VAL A 359 0.38 -4.21 -2.63
N MET A 360 1.58 -4.21 -2.04
CA MET A 360 1.92 -3.40 -0.87
C MET A 360 3.32 -2.81 -1.03
N PHE A 361 3.50 -1.55 -0.63
CA PHE A 361 4.77 -0.84 -0.62
C PHE A 361 5.39 -0.84 0.78
#